data_AF-A0A6M1U746-F1
#
_entry.id   AF-A0A6M1U746-F1
#
_cell.length_a   1.000
_cell.length_b   1.000
_cell.length_c   1.000
_cell.angle_alpha   90.00
_cell.angle_beta   90.00
_cell.angle_gamma   90.00
#
_symmetry.space_group_name_H-M   'P 1'
#
loop_
_entity.id
_entity.type
_entity.pdbx_description
1 polymer ?
#
loop_
_entity_poly.entity_id
_entity_poly.type
_entity_poly.pdbx_seq_one_letter_code
_entity_poly.pdbx_strand_id
1 'polypeptide(L)'
;MSEESVEIAGFGPLPCLAFGSAGAQERLAALVIAGRKRATVWDGREANPTVPGMAWAVMAAGRAVAVIETVAVGRRRLDEIDAEFAALEGEGDGSLAFWRLAHEAYFRAEGYYRPDMWLWWEEFRLLAVLDADLAAAAPGHVAAEEAEAVAKSLL
;
A
#
# COMPACT_ATOMS: atom_id res chain seq x y z
N MET A 1 17.70 5.89 3.25
CA MET A 1 16.37 6.50 3.42
C MET A 1 16.59 7.81 4.15
N SER A 2 16.37 8.95 3.49
CA SER A 2 16.22 10.22 4.19
C SER A 2 14.96 10.13 5.05
N GLU A 3 15.07 10.50 6.33
CA GLU A 3 13.94 10.75 7.21
C GLU A 3 13.18 11.98 6.70
N GLU A 4 12.53 11.85 5.54
CA GLU A 4 11.75 12.91 4.97
C GLU A 4 10.39 12.89 5.66
N SER A 5 10.26 13.74 6.67
CA SER A 5 8.98 14.04 7.32
C SER A 5 8.32 15.24 6.67
N VAL A 6 6.99 15.28 6.68
CA VAL A 6 6.20 16.43 6.24
C VAL A 6 5.32 16.93 7.39
N GLU A 7 5.20 18.25 7.51
CA GLU A 7 4.27 18.88 8.46
C GLU A 7 2.83 18.74 7.97
N ILE A 8 1.99 18.06 8.75
CA ILE A 8 0.56 17.90 8.47
C ILE A 8 -0.26 18.64 9.54
N ALA A 9 -1.13 19.54 9.10
CA ALA A 9 -2.02 20.29 9.98
C ALA A 9 -2.87 19.33 10.85
N GLY A 10 -2.80 19.50 12.18
CA GLY A 10 -3.51 18.66 13.14
C GLY A 10 -2.77 17.39 13.57
N PHE A 11 -1.65 17.03 12.92
CA PHE A 11 -0.83 15.85 13.25
C PHE A 11 0.62 16.19 13.58
N GLY A 12 1.13 17.34 13.13
CA GLY A 12 2.54 17.72 13.26
C GLY A 12 3.42 17.05 12.20
N PRO A 13 4.74 16.90 12.46
CA PRO A 13 5.65 16.25 11.52
C PRO A 13 5.38 14.74 11.50
N LEU A 14 5.06 14.21 10.32
CA LEU A 14 4.86 12.78 10.10
C LEU A 14 5.91 12.24 9.13
N PRO A 15 6.41 11.01 9.34
CA PRO A 15 7.24 10.34 8.35
C PRO A 15 6.43 10.03 7.09
N CYS A 16 7.10 10.15 5.94
CA CYS A 16 6.49 9.90 4.64
C CYS A 16 6.58 8.43 4.25
N LEU A 17 5.53 7.92 3.59
CA LEU A 17 5.57 6.69 2.81
C LEU A 17 4.85 6.89 1.48
N ALA A 18 5.19 6.08 0.48
CA ALA A 18 4.45 6.00 -0.77
C ALA A 18 4.24 4.52 -1.13
N PHE A 19 3.08 4.20 -1.69
CA PHE A 19 2.75 2.84 -2.09
C PHE A 19 3.21 2.55 -3.53
N GLY A 20 3.79 1.36 -3.74
CA GLY A 20 4.23 0.90 -5.05
C GLY A 20 5.41 1.71 -5.63
N SER A 21 5.69 1.49 -6.91
CA SER A 21 6.74 2.18 -7.65
C SER A 21 6.23 3.45 -8.36
N ALA A 22 7.12 4.18 -9.02
CA ALA A 22 6.76 5.36 -9.80
C ALA A 22 5.65 5.02 -10.82
N GLY A 23 4.56 5.80 -10.79
CA GLY A 23 3.36 5.58 -11.61
C GLY A 23 2.24 4.76 -10.95
N ALA A 24 2.51 4.06 -9.83
CA ALA A 24 1.48 3.37 -9.05
C ALA A 24 1.00 4.16 -7.81
N GLN A 25 1.79 5.14 -7.36
CA GLN A 25 1.56 5.85 -6.10
C GLN A 25 0.18 6.51 -6.01
N GLU A 26 -0.25 7.23 -7.05
CA GLU A 26 -1.53 7.94 -7.04
C GLU A 26 -2.71 6.96 -7.00
N ARG A 27 -2.70 5.91 -7.82
CA ARG A 27 -3.76 4.90 -7.81
C ARG A 27 -3.84 4.14 -6.49
N LEU A 28 -2.70 3.76 -5.90
CA LEU A 28 -2.68 3.01 -4.63
C LEU A 28 -3.08 3.89 -3.44
N ALA A 29 -2.67 5.17 -3.43
CA ALA A 29 -3.16 6.11 -2.44
C ALA A 29 -4.67 6.37 -2.57
N ALA A 30 -5.22 6.39 -3.78
CA ALA A 30 -6.66 6.46 -4.00
C ALA A 30 -7.41 5.26 -3.40
N LEU A 31 -6.84 4.04 -3.48
CA LEU A 31 -7.42 2.86 -2.84
C LEU A 31 -7.47 2.98 -1.31
N VAL A 32 -6.45 3.61 -0.71
CA VAL A 32 -6.42 3.91 0.73
C VAL A 32 -7.52 4.92 1.08
N ILE A 33 -7.64 6.01 0.32
CA ILE A 33 -8.68 7.03 0.52
C ILE A 33 -10.09 6.46 0.35
N ALA A 34 -10.28 5.53 -0.59
CA ALA A 34 -11.53 4.80 -0.78
C ALA A 34 -11.84 3.79 0.35
N GLY A 35 -10.92 3.59 1.30
CA GLY A 35 -11.05 2.59 2.36
C GLY A 35 -10.88 1.14 1.89
N ARG A 36 -10.43 0.93 0.64
CA ARG A 36 -10.24 -0.39 0.04
C ARG A 36 -8.93 -1.02 0.49
N LYS A 37 -7.81 -0.31 0.31
CA LYS A 37 -6.48 -0.74 0.74
C LYS A 37 -6.27 -0.38 2.21
N ARG A 38 -6.14 -1.40 3.06
CA ARG A 38 -5.97 -1.30 4.52
C ARG A 38 -4.78 -2.11 5.04
N ALA A 39 -4.01 -2.69 4.13
CA ALA A 39 -2.80 -3.41 4.46
C ALA A 39 -1.73 -3.18 3.39
N THR A 40 -0.48 -3.43 3.76
CA THR A 40 0.68 -3.34 2.87
C THR A 40 1.77 -4.32 3.30
N VAL A 41 2.66 -4.64 2.37
CA VAL A 41 3.92 -5.33 2.68
C VAL A 41 5.14 -4.48 2.35
N TRP A 42 6.24 -4.76 3.03
CA TRP A 42 7.57 -4.21 2.75
C TRP A 42 8.57 -5.35 2.60
N ASP A 43 9.68 -5.08 1.90
CA ASP A 43 10.78 -6.04 1.82
C ASP A 43 11.36 -6.33 3.22
N GLY A 44 11.34 -7.60 3.64
CA GLY A 44 11.86 -8.01 4.95
C GLY A 44 13.38 -7.95 5.10
N ARG A 45 14.13 -7.60 4.04
CA ARG A 45 15.56 -7.27 4.08
C ARG A 45 15.79 -5.83 4.54
N GLU A 46 14.79 -4.96 4.38
CA GLU A 46 14.85 -3.58 4.81
C GLU A 46 14.46 -3.43 6.28
N ALA A 47 14.95 -2.35 6.89
CA ALA A 47 14.48 -1.95 8.20
C ALA A 47 13.06 -1.40 8.08
N ASN A 48 12.16 -1.87 8.93
CA ASN A 48 10.82 -1.30 9.05
C ASN A 48 10.71 -0.66 10.45
N PRO A 49 10.60 0.68 10.54
CA PRO A 49 10.50 1.39 11.82
C PRO A 49 9.09 1.39 12.41
N THR A 50 8.10 0.85 11.69
CA THR A 50 6.69 0.90 12.05
C THR A 50 6.40 0.16 13.36
N VAL A 51 5.57 0.77 14.20
CA VAL A 51 4.97 0.16 15.39
C VAL A 51 3.47 0.47 15.44
N PRO A 52 2.64 -0.34 16.11
CA PRO A 52 1.23 -0.02 16.30
C PRO A 52 1.02 1.36 16.93
N GLY A 53 0.08 2.14 16.39
CA GLY A 53 -0.19 3.52 16.77
C GLY A 53 0.68 4.58 16.08
N MET A 54 1.65 4.17 15.25
CA MET A 54 2.45 5.11 14.45
C MET A 54 1.65 5.66 13.28
N ALA A 55 1.67 6.98 13.11
CA ALA A 55 1.02 7.67 12.00
C ALA A 55 2.02 7.99 10.87
N TRP A 56 1.53 7.93 9.64
CA TRP A 56 2.30 8.17 8.42
C TRP A 56 1.57 9.12 7.48
N ALA A 57 2.32 9.99 6.82
CA ALA A 57 1.84 10.75 5.67
C ALA A 57 1.94 9.89 4.41
N VAL A 58 0.80 9.58 3.78
CA VAL A 58 0.77 8.89 2.48
C VAL A 58 1.08 9.91 1.40
N MET A 59 2.15 9.67 0.67
CA MET A 59 2.66 10.51 -0.41
C MET A 59 2.28 9.92 -1.77
N ALA A 60 1.82 10.78 -2.67
CA ALA A 60 1.63 10.45 -4.07
C ALA A 60 2.21 11.59 -4.91
N ALA A 61 3.07 11.28 -5.89
CA ALA A 61 3.66 12.29 -6.79
C ALA A 61 4.27 13.51 -6.05
N GLY A 62 4.94 13.28 -4.91
CA GLY A 62 5.64 14.31 -4.14
C GLY A 62 4.77 15.15 -3.18
N ARG A 63 3.50 14.80 -2.98
CA ARG A 63 2.54 15.52 -2.13
C ARG A 63 1.82 14.57 -1.17
N ALA A 64 1.52 15.05 0.03
CA ALA A 64 0.78 14.28 1.04
C ALA A 64 -0.72 14.28 0.72
N VAL A 65 -1.34 13.11 0.66
CA VAL A 65 -2.74 12.93 0.23
C VAL A 65 -3.64 12.30 1.29
N ALA A 66 -3.06 11.59 2.26
CA ALA A 66 -3.78 11.00 3.37
C ALA A 66 -2.87 10.85 4.59
N VAL A 67 -3.47 10.64 5.76
CA VAL A 67 -2.79 10.16 6.97
C VAL A 67 -3.33 8.78 7.33
N ILE A 68 -2.44 7.82 7.55
CA ILE A 68 -2.79 6.50 8.06
C ILE A 68 -2.13 6.24 9.41
N GLU A 69 -2.68 5.31 10.17
CA GLU A 69 -2.10 4.80 11.41
C GLU A 69 -1.96 3.29 11.31
N THR A 70 -0.77 2.78 11.60
CA THR A 70 -0.52 1.34 11.69
C THR A 70 -1.26 0.77 12.89
N VAL A 71 -2.09 -0.25 12.64
CA VAL A 71 -2.85 -0.98 13.67
C VAL A 71 -2.11 -2.24 14.10
N ALA A 72 -1.51 -2.96 13.15
CA ALA A 72 -0.74 -4.17 13.41
C ALA A 72 0.44 -4.26 12.45
N VAL A 73 1.53 -4.86 12.91
CA VAL A 73 2.74 -5.09 12.11
C VAL A 73 3.39 -6.40 12.53
N GLY A 74 3.98 -7.11 11.57
CA GLY A 74 4.71 -8.35 11.84
C GLY A 74 5.52 -8.82 10.65
N ARG A 75 5.99 -10.06 10.72
CA ARG A 75 6.72 -10.72 9.62
C ARG A 75 6.05 -12.02 9.25
N ARG A 76 6.01 -12.29 7.94
CA ARG A 76 5.66 -13.61 7.38
C ARG A 76 6.33 -13.78 6.02
N ARG A 77 6.42 -14.99 5.51
CA ARG A 77 6.97 -15.22 4.16
C ARG A 77 5.95 -14.82 3.09
N LEU A 78 6.43 -14.47 1.91
CA LEU A 78 5.59 -14.15 0.75
C LEU A 78 4.65 -15.31 0.39
N ASP A 79 5.11 -16.56 0.48
CA ASP A 79 4.30 -17.75 0.24
C ASP A 79 3.26 -18.07 1.34
N GLU A 80 3.38 -17.44 2.52
CA GLU A 80 2.44 -17.55 3.64
C GLU A 80 1.33 -16.49 3.60
N ILE A 81 1.36 -15.58 2.62
CA ILE A 81 0.29 -14.60 2.42
C ILE A 81 -0.98 -15.33 1.95
N ASP A 82 -2.06 -15.10 2.67
CA ASP A 82 -3.37 -15.70 2.47
C ASP A 82 -4.36 -14.75 1.79
N ALA A 83 -5.51 -15.31 1.40
CA ALA A 83 -6.55 -14.57 0.70
C ALA A 83 -7.20 -13.49 1.58
N GLU A 84 -7.23 -13.68 2.90
CA GLU A 84 -7.76 -12.69 3.83
C GLU A 84 -6.91 -11.42 3.82
N PHE A 85 -5.59 -11.54 3.94
CA PHE A 85 -4.73 -10.38 3.87
C PHE A 85 -4.69 -9.76 2.46
N ALA A 86 -4.70 -10.57 1.40
CA ALA A 86 -4.79 -10.05 0.04
C ALA A 86 -6.04 -9.18 -0.15
N ALA A 87 -7.17 -9.58 0.44
CA ALA A 87 -8.39 -8.79 0.43
C ALA A 87 -8.32 -7.53 1.31
N LEU A 88 -7.54 -7.54 2.40
CA LEU A 88 -7.25 -6.35 3.20
C LEU A 88 -6.35 -5.36 2.46
N GLU A 89 -5.36 -5.85 1.72
CA GLU A 89 -4.50 -5.02 0.88
C GLU A 89 -5.27 -4.47 -0.33
N GLY A 90 -6.21 -5.24 -0.88
CA GLY A 90 -7.30 -4.72 -1.70
C GLY A 90 -6.92 -4.19 -3.09
N GLU A 91 -5.69 -4.47 -3.57
CA GLU A 91 -5.28 -4.20 -4.94
C GLU A 91 -5.96 -5.14 -5.94
N GLY A 92 -6.14 -4.69 -7.19
CA GLY A 92 -6.89 -5.43 -8.19
C GLY A 92 -8.31 -5.75 -7.73
N ASP A 93 -8.69 -7.03 -7.83
CA ASP A 93 -9.98 -7.57 -7.35
C ASP A 93 -9.95 -8.03 -5.88
N GLY A 94 -8.85 -7.81 -5.16
CA GLY A 94 -8.65 -8.29 -3.79
C GLY A 94 -8.36 -9.80 -3.69
N SER A 95 -8.14 -10.49 -4.82
CA SER A 95 -7.84 -11.93 -4.82
C SER A 95 -6.38 -12.21 -4.49
N LEU A 96 -6.11 -13.37 -3.88
CA LEU A 96 -4.75 -13.87 -3.67
C LEU A 96 -4.00 -14.10 -5.00
N ALA A 97 -4.73 -14.47 -6.07
CA ALA A 97 -4.13 -14.68 -7.38
C ALA A 97 -3.57 -13.39 -7.95
N PHE A 98 -4.36 -12.30 -7.94
CA PHE A 98 -3.88 -10.98 -8.36
C PHE A 98 -2.74 -10.50 -7.45
N TRP A 99 -2.89 -10.65 -6.13
CA TRP A 99 -1.88 -10.24 -5.15
C TRP A 99 -0.52 -10.86 -5.46
N ARG A 100 -0.47 -12.18 -5.71
CA ARG A 100 0.77 -12.91 -6.04
C ARG A 100 1.39 -12.41 -7.34
N LEU A 101 0.58 -12.21 -8.38
CA LEU A 101 1.05 -11.71 -9.68
C LEU A 101 1.66 -10.31 -9.54
N ALA A 102 0.96 -9.40 -8.85
CA ALA A 102 1.40 -8.03 -8.66
C ALA A 102 2.70 -7.95 -7.83
N HIS A 103 2.76 -8.66 -6.70
CA HIS A 103 3.93 -8.64 -5.81
C HIS A 103 5.13 -9.36 -6.41
N GLU A 104 4.94 -10.47 -7.13
CA GLU A 104 6.04 -11.10 -7.86
C GLU A 104 6.63 -10.14 -8.91
N ALA A 105 5.77 -9.47 -9.70
CA ALA A 105 6.22 -8.50 -10.68
C ALA A 105 6.97 -7.33 -10.02
N TYR A 106 6.45 -6.81 -8.91
CA TYR A 106 7.08 -5.74 -8.12
C TYR A 106 8.46 -6.15 -7.61
N PHE A 107 8.56 -7.25 -6.85
CA PHE A 107 9.83 -7.69 -6.25
C PHE A 107 10.86 -8.11 -7.31
N ARG A 108 10.43 -8.65 -8.46
CA ARG A 108 11.32 -8.87 -9.61
C ARG A 108 11.88 -7.58 -10.17
N ALA A 109 11.06 -6.53 -10.28
CA ALA A 109 11.50 -5.21 -10.74
C ALA A 109 12.46 -4.54 -9.75
N GLU A 110 12.26 -4.73 -8.44
CA GLU A 110 13.17 -4.28 -7.37
C GLU A 110 14.47 -5.14 -7.28
N GLY A 111 14.65 -6.10 -8.20
CA GLY A 111 15.88 -6.87 -8.34
C GLY A 111 16.01 -8.04 -7.36
N TYR A 112 14.98 -8.37 -6.59
CA TYR A 112 14.99 -9.53 -5.70
C TYR A 112 13.59 -10.09 -5.48
N TYR A 113 13.34 -11.26 -6.06
CA TYR A 113 12.15 -12.05 -5.78
C TYR A 113 12.56 -13.45 -5.38
N ARG A 114 11.98 -13.94 -4.28
CA ARG A 114 12.00 -15.33 -3.88
C ARG A 114 10.62 -15.69 -3.33
N PRO A 115 10.05 -16.85 -3.69
CA PRO A 115 8.74 -17.24 -3.18
C PRO A 115 8.72 -17.35 -1.64
N ASP A 116 9.85 -17.68 -1.03
CA ASP A 116 10.06 -17.80 0.41
C ASP A 116 10.67 -16.55 1.06
N MET A 117 10.72 -15.40 0.36
CA MET A 117 11.27 -14.18 0.96
C MET A 117 10.44 -13.70 2.15
N TRP A 118 11.13 -13.17 3.16
CA TRP A 118 10.47 -12.51 4.28
C TRP A 118 9.91 -11.17 3.87
N LEU A 119 8.70 -10.88 4.33
CA LEU A 119 8.05 -9.58 4.24
C LEU A 119 7.80 -9.05 5.64
N TRP A 120 7.87 -7.73 5.78
CA TRP A 120 7.07 -7.07 6.80
C TRP A 120 5.65 -6.94 6.29
N TRP A 121 4.67 -7.24 7.12
CA TRP A 121 3.26 -6.96 6.81
C TRP A 121 2.74 -5.93 7.80
N GLU A 122 1.86 -5.07 7.33
CA GLU A 122 1.19 -4.04 8.12
C GLU A 122 -0.29 -4.00 7.80
N GLU A 123 -1.11 -3.85 8.83
CA GLU A 123 -2.49 -3.39 8.72
C GLU A 123 -2.55 -1.97 9.24
N PHE A 124 -3.36 -1.12 8.59
CA PHE A 124 -3.50 0.27 8.95
C PHE A 124 -4.94 0.75 8.78
N ARG A 125 -5.24 1.89 9.40
CA ARG A 125 -6.50 2.60 9.24
C ARG A 125 -6.27 4.02 8.73
N LEU A 126 -7.20 4.50 7.92
CA LEU A 126 -7.22 5.89 7.46
C LEU A 126 -7.63 6.81 8.62
N LEU A 127 -6.81 7.82 8.90
CA LEU A 127 -7.11 8.86 9.90
C LEU A 127 -7.64 10.15 9.27
N ALA A 128 -7.07 10.55 8.12
CA ALA A 128 -7.48 11.77 7.43
C ALA A 128 -7.26 11.67 5.92
N VAL A 129 -8.14 12.33 5.16
CA VAL A 129 -7.97 12.59 3.73
C VAL A 129 -7.50 14.03 3.59
N LEU A 130 -6.37 14.25 2.91
CA LEU A 130 -5.75 15.56 2.73
C LEU A 130 -5.98 16.13 1.33
N ASP A 131 -6.30 15.27 0.37
CA ASP A 131 -6.53 15.63 -1.03
C ASP A 131 -7.98 15.34 -1.44
N ALA A 132 -8.77 16.40 -1.62
CA ALA A 132 -10.16 16.31 -2.02
C ALA A 132 -10.34 15.89 -3.49
N ASP A 133 -9.40 16.25 -4.38
CA ASP A 133 -9.50 15.92 -5.80
C ASP A 133 -9.23 14.42 -6.01
N LEU A 134 -8.20 13.88 -5.35
CA LEU A 134 -7.95 12.44 -5.37
C LEU A 134 -9.07 11.65 -4.68
N ALA A 135 -9.66 12.19 -3.62
CA ALA A 135 -10.83 11.58 -2.99
C ALA A 135 -12.04 11.52 -3.94
N ALA A 136 -12.29 12.58 -4.70
CA ALA A 136 -13.34 12.60 -5.71
C ALA A 136 -13.06 11.61 -6.87
N ALA A 137 -11.79 11.42 -7.23
CA ALA A 137 -11.36 10.49 -8.28
C ALA A 137 -11.27 9.02 -7.81
N ALA A 138 -11.23 8.77 -6.49
CA ALA A 138 -10.94 7.45 -5.93
C ALA A 138 -11.85 6.31 -6.44
N PRO A 139 -13.18 6.49 -6.62
CA PRO A 139 -14.02 5.46 -7.21
C PRO A 139 -13.58 5.02 -8.63
N GLY A 140 -13.05 5.95 -9.42
CA GLY A 140 -12.53 5.66 -10.76
C GLY A 140 -11.25 4.82 -10.72
N HIS A 141 -10.34 5.12 -9.78
CA HIS A 141 -9.14 4.30 -9.56
C HIS A 141 -9.49 2.89 -9.10
N VAL A 142 -10.48 2.76 -8.20
CA VAL A 142 -10.99 1.46 -7.75
C VAL A 142 -11.51 0.63 -8.93
N ALA A 143 -12.37 1.22 -9.77
CA ALA A 143 -12.91 0.52 -10.94
C ALA A 143 -11.83 0.13 -11.96
N ALA A 144 -10.80 0.95 -12.14
CA ALA A 144 -9.68 0.65 -13.02
C ALA A 144 -8.85 -0.55 -12.54
N GLU A 145 -8.57 -0.64 -11.23
CA GLU A 145 -7.87 -1.77 -10.62
C GLU A 145 -8.66 -3.08 -10.78
N GLU A 146 -9.98 -3.05 -10.55
CA GLU A 146 -10.84 -4.21 -10.76
C GLU A 146 -10.86 -4.66 -12.22
N ALA A 147 -10.94 -3.71 -13.16
CA ALA A 147 -10.92 -4.01 -14.59
C ALA A 147 -9.57 -4.62 -15.03
N GLU A 148 -8.45 -4.14 -14.49
CA GLU A 148 -7.13 -4.72 -14.73
C GLU A 148 -7.04 -6.16 -14.22
N ALA A 149 -7.55 -6.44 -13.02
CA ALA A 149 -7.57 -7.78 -12.46
C ALA A 149 -8.39 -8.76 -13.30
N VAL A 150 -9.56 -8.32 -13.80
CA VAL A 150 -10.38 -9.11 -14.73
C VAL A 150 -9.63 -9.41 -16.02
N ALA A 151 -8.97 -8.40 -16.61
CA ALA A 151 -8.21 -8.58 -17.84
C ALA A 151 -7.04 -9.57 -17.68
N LYS A 152 -6.34 -9.54 -16.54
CA LYS A 152 -5.25 -10.48 -16.22
C LYS A 152 -5.73 -11.89 -15.93
N SER A 153 -6.96 -12.06 -15.44
CA SER A 153 -7.53 -13.38 -15.14
C SER A 153 -8.00 -14.15 -16.39
N LEU A 154 -8.05 -13.48 -17.55
CA LEU A 154 -8.46 -14.06 -18.84
C LEU A 154 -7.27 -14.48 -19.74
N LEU A 155 -6.03 -14.29 -19.27
CA LEU A 155 -4.78 -14.65 -19.95
C LEU A 155 -4.21 -15.96 -19.39
#